data_AF-A0A1I3JSY1-F1
#
_entry.id   AF-A0A1I3JSY1-F1
#
_cell.length_a   1.000
_cell.length_b   1.000
_cell.length_c   1.000
_cell.angle_alpha   90.00
_cell.angle_beta   90.00
_cell.angle_gamma   90.00
#
_symmetry.space_group_name_H-M   'P 1'
#
loop_
_entity.id
_entity.type
_entity.pdbx_description
1 polymer ?
#
loop_
_entity_poly.entity_id
_entity_poly.type
_entity_poly.pdbx_seq_one_letter_code
_entity_poly.pdbx_strand_id
1 'polypeptide(L)'
;MKKITKITGLLAALLILLCFVSCKQNAASTPEPNLVASFKGTMTSSGTETIVSTLSFYDDSSFKNTMDNGGFNGGTYTGDVSKDGTGKLLFTDANTDVDWTRNGDTLELSVMGFSMGTYQKQ
;
A
#
# COMPACT_ATOMS: atom_id res chain seq x y z
N MET A 1 8.68 -29.53 -24.02
CA MET A 1 9.32 -29.24 -22.71
C MET A 1 10.33 -28.11 -22.88
N LYS A 2 9.99 -26.88 -22.47
CA LYS A 2 10.94 -25.76 -22.39
C LYS A 2 11.05 -25.36 -20.92
N LYS A 3 12.25 -25.50 -20.36
CA LYS A 3 12.59 -25.30 -18.95
C LYS A 3 12.55 -23.80 -18.65
N ILE A 4 11.65 -23.36 -17.78
CA ILE A 4 11.69 -22.00 -17.22
C ILE A 4 12.69 -22.03 -16.07
N THR A 5 13.89 -21.51 -16.35
CA THR A 5 14.96 -21.34 -15.39
C THR A 5 14.51 -20.33 -14.33
N LYS A 6 14.44 -20.79 -13.08
CA LYS A 6 14.26 -19.95 -11.89
C LYS A 6 15.41 -18.94 -11.82
N ILE A 7 15.12 -17.65 -11.92
CA ILE A 7 16.07 -16.59 -11.55
C ILE A 7 15.67 -16.12 -10.16
N THR A 8 16.21 -16.82 -9.17
CA THR A 8 16.50 -16.28 -7.84
C THR A 8 17.58 -15.21 -7.99
N GLY A 9 17.34 -13.98 -7.54
CA GLY A 9 18.36 -12.94 -7.61
C GLY A 9 17.94 -11.60 -7.05
N LEU A 10 18.20 -11.44 -5.74
CA LEU A 10 18.53 -10.20 -5.02
C LEU A 10 17.67 -8.96 -5.29
N LEU A 11 16.90 -8.55 -4.27
CA LEU A 11 16.90 -7.14 -3.88
C LEU A 11 17.21 -7.05 -2.39
N ALA A 12 18.46 -6.67 -2.11
CA ALA A 12 19.00 -6.52 -0.78
C ALA A 12 18.62 -5.15 -0.20
N ALA A 13 18.27 -5.18 1.08
CA ALA A 13 18.47 -4.14 2.08
C ALA A 13 17.88 -2.75 1.85
N LEU A 14 16.89 -2.41 2.68
CA LEU A 14 16.88 -1.11 3.34
C LEU A 14 16.29 -1.28 4.75
N LEU A 15 17.14 -1.58 5.73
CA LEU A 15 16.82 -1.32 7.14
C LEU A 15 16.87 0.19 7.34
N ILE A 16 15.73 0.80 7.68
CA ILE A 16 15.72 2.10 8.33
C ILE A 16 15.02 1.92 9.68
N LEU A 17 15.84 2.03 10.72
CA LEU A 17 15.45 2.15 12.12
C LEU A 17 14.77 3.52 12.29
N LEU A 18 13.48 3.56 12.61
CA LEU A 18 12.81 4.79 13.04
C LEU A 18 12.23 4.60 14.43
N CYS A 19 12.89 5.23 15.40
CA CYS A 19 12.36 5.42 16.74
C CYS A 19 11.07 6.25 16.66
N PHE A 20 9.94 5.63 17.00
CA PHE A 20 8.68 6.34 17.15
C PHE A 20 8.74 7.21 18.42
N VAL A 21 8.96 8.52 18.24
CA VAL A 21 8.51 9.50 19.23
C VAL A 21 7.01 9.68 19.00
N SER A 22 6.21 8.94 19.75
CA SER A 22 4.81 9.25 19.99
C SER A 22 4.72 10.61 20.69
N CYS A 23 4.78 11.70 19.94
CA CYS A 23 4.34 12.99 20.46
C CYS A 23 2.85 13.08 20.23
N LYS A 24 2.07 12.73 21.27
CA LYS A 24 0.66 13.14 21.38
C LYS A 24 0.61 14.66 21.24
N GLN A 25 0.17 15.16 20.10
CA GLN A 25 -0.22 16.56 19.98
C GLN A 25 -1.73 16.64 20.13
N ASN A 26 -2.17 17.05 21.33
CA ASN A 26 -3.41 17.77 21.50
C ASN A 26 -3.39 18.96 20.53
N ALA A 27 -4.16 18.88 19.45
CA ALA A 27 -4.47 20.02 18.60
C ALA A 27 -5.91 19.87 18.12
N ALA A 28 -6.62 21.00 18.06
CA ALA A 28 -8.04 21.13 17.74
C ALA A 28 -8.51 20.10 16.70
N SER A 29 -9.62 19.42 17.00
CA SER A 29 -10.19 18.32 16.22
C SER A 29 -10.45 18.73 14.77
N THR A 30 -9.42 18.62 13.94
CA THR A 30 -9.60 18.46 12.50
C THR A 30 -10.51 17.25 12.34
N PRO A 31 -11.65 17.37 11.65
CA PRO A 31 -12.53 16.23 11.44
C PRO A 31 -11.70 15.11 10.82
N GLU A 32 -11.72 13.93 11.45
CA GLU A 32 -11.09 12.73 10.89
C GLU A 32 -11.70 12.47 9.51
N PRO A 33 -10.87 12.18 8.49
CA PRO A 33 -11.37 12.02 7.14
C PRO A 33 -12.23 10.75 7.04
N ASN A 34 -13.25 10.77 6.18
CA ASN A 34 -14.20 9.66 6.08
C ASN A 34 -13.63 8.53 5.22
N LEU A 35 -13.83 7.30 5.65
CA LEU A 35 -13.43 6.12 4.88
C LEU A 35 -14.28 6.01 3.60
N VAL A 36 -13.61 6.00 2.44
CA VAL A 36 -14.22 5.85 1.11
C VAL A 36 -14.22 4.41 0.65
N ALA A 37 -13.09 3.71 0.83
CA ALA A 37 -12.94 2.33 0.42
C ALA A 37 -11.88 1.63 1.27
N SER A 38 -12.03 0.31 1.44
CA SER A 38 -11.01 -0.52 2.07
C SER A 38 -10.80 -1.81 1.27
N PHE A 39 -9.55 -2.21 1.16
CA PHE A 39 -9.13 -3.42 0.44
C PHE A 39 -8.13 -4.19 1.27
N LYS A 40 -8.30 -5.50 1.35
CA LYS A 40 -7.39 -6.41 2.05
C LYS A 40 -6.67 -7.30 1.04
N GLY A 41 -5.37 -7.39 1.17
CA GLY A 41 -4.54 -8.16 0.27
C GLY A 41 -3.30 -8.70 0.96
N THR A 42 -2.46 -9.31 0.15
CA THR A 42 -1.17 -9.80 0.60
C THR A 42 -0.08 -9.20 -0.25
N MET A 43 0.95 -8.67 0.40
CA MET A 43 2.18 -8.24 -0.26
C MET A 43 3.28 -9.25 0.04
N THR A 44 4.13 -9.51 -0.97
CA THR A 44 5.33 -10.34 -0.76
C THR A 44 6.47 -9.42 -0.39
N SER A 45 6.93 -9.48 0.86
CA SER A 45 8.17 -8.84 1.28
C SER A 45 9.37 -9.65 0.80
N SER A 46 10.51 -9.01 0.60
CA SER A 46 11.75 -9.63 0.10
C SER A 46 12.15 -10.84 0.94
N GLY A 47 11.88 -12.05 0.46
CA GLY A 47 12.36 -13.29 1.08
C GLY A 47 11.44 -14.48 0.91
N THR A 48 10.18 -14.36 1.34
CA THR A 48 9.09 -15.38 1.31
C THR A 48 7.92 -14.96 2.21
N GLU A 49 8.03 -13.84 2.93
CA GLU A 49 7.05 -13.42 3.92
C GLU A 49 5.86 -12.75 3.24
N THR A 50 4.73 -13.43 3.34
CA THR A 50 3.42 -12.91 2.94
C THR A 50 2.87 -12.09 4.08
N ILE A 51 2.82 -10.78 3.91
CA ILE A 51 2.26 -9.85 4.90
C ILE A 51 0.82 -9.57 4.49
N VAL A 52 -0.13 -9.82 5.40
CA VAL A 52 -1.52 -9.40 5.18
C VAL A 52 -1.60 -7.91 5.44
N SER A 53 -2.21 -7.18 4.51
CA SER A 53 -2.29 -5.73 4.57
C SER A 53 -3.69 -5.24 4.20
N THR A 54 -4.10 -4.18 4.87
CA THR A 54 -5.36 -3.48 4.61
C THR A 54 -5.06 -2.05 4.16
N LEU A 55 -5.45 -1.73 2.93
CA LEU A 55 -5.42 -0.38 2.37
C LEU A 55 -6.77 0.29 2.60
N SER A 56 -6.76 1.40 3.32
CA SER A 56 -7.92 2.22 3.62
C SER A 56 -7.75 3.60 2.98
N PHE A 57 -8.71 4.00 2.16
CA PHE A 57 -8.71 5.25 1.40
C PHE A 57 -9.74 6.21 1.97
N TYR A 58 -9.40 7.50 2.01
CA TYR A 58 -10.22 8.52 2.65
C TYR A 58 -10.60 9.66 1.71
N ASP A 59 -11.67 10.38 2.05
CA ASP A 59 -12.26 11.44 1.22
C ASP A 59 -11.36 12.68 1.04
N ASP A 60 -10.37 12.86 1.89
CA ASP A 60 -9.33 13.88 1.80
C ASP A 60 -8.16 13.49 0.87
N SER A 61 -8.30 12.40 0.11
CA SER A 61 -7.24 11.83 -0.75
C SER A 61 -6.04 11.26 0.02
N SER A 62 -6.16 11.02 1.33
CA SER A 62 -5.19 10.25 2.10
C SER A 62 -5.48 8.74 2.04
N PHE A 63 -4.45 7.93 2.23
CA PHE A 63 -4.61 6.50 2.45
C PHE A 63 -3.74 6.00 3.60
N LYS A 64 -4.17 4.89 4.18
CA LYS A 64 -3.50 4.17 5.27
C LYS A 64 -3.30 2.72 4.87
N ASN A 65 -2.11 2.20 5.06
CA ASN A 65 -1.75 0.79 4.87
C ASN A 65 -1.40 0.18 6.22
N THR A 66 -2.27 -0.70 6.72
CA THR A 66 -2.06 -1.44 7.98
C THR A 66 -1.60 -2.85 7.67
N MET A 67 -0.42 -3.23 8.15
CA MET A 67 0.14 -4.57 8.00
C MET A 67 -0.08 -5.39 9.28
N ASP A 68 -0.35 -6.68 9.14
CA ASP A 68 -0.64 -7.61 10.25
C ASP A 68 0.54 -7.82 11.21
N ASN A 69 1.77 -7.60 10.74
CA ASN A 69 2.98 -7.59 11.55
C ASN A 69 3.14 -6.31 12.42
N GLY A 70 2.12 -5.45 12.46
CA GLY A 70 2.13 -4.20 13.24
C GLY A 70 2.80 -3.02 12.54
N GLY A 71 3.30 -3.22 11.31
CA GLY A 71 3.78 -2.13 10.48
C GLY A 71 2.63 -1.26 9.97
N PHE A 72 2.88 0.04 9.86
CA PHE A 72 1.97 0.99 9.25
C PHE A 72 2.74 1.90 8.30
N ASN A 73 2.17 2.15 7.14
CA ASN A 73 2.63 3.19 6.24
C ASN A 73 1.41 3.90 5.63
N GLY A 74 1.58 5.07 5.04
CA GLY A 74 0.47 5.81 4.44
C GLY A 74 0.97 6.93 3.56
N GLY A 75 0.04 7.72 3.06
CA GLY A 75 0.36 8.86 2.22
C GLY A 75 -0.87 9.38 1.50
N THR A 76 -0.69 9.89 0.29
CA THR A 76 -1.77 10.42 -0.53
C THR A 76 -1.99 9.56 -1.76
N TYR A 77 -3.17 9.70 -2.36
CA TYR A 77 -3.48 9.04 -3.62
C TYR A 77 -4.13 9.99 -4.61
N THR A 78 -4.05 9.63 -5.88
CA THR A 78 -4.73 10.32 -6.98
C THR A 78 -5.76 9.39 -7.61
N GLY A 79 -6.81 9.96 -8.22
CA GLY A 79 -7.90 9.24 -8.86
C GLY A 79 -9.10 8.99 -7.92
N ASP A 80 -10.16 8.39 -8.46
CA ASP A 80 -11.38 8.03 -7.72
C ASP A 80 -11.39 6.52 -7.43
N VAL A 81 -10.86 6.14 -6.27
CA VAL A 81 -10.76 4.74 -5.85
C VAL A 81 -12.14 4.09 -5.61
N SER A 82 -13.23 4.86 -5.57
CA SER A 82 -14.59 4.33 -5.41
C SER A 82 -15.14 3.69 -6.70
N LYS A 83 -14.48 3.95 -7.85
CA LYS A 83 -14.85 3.45 -9.18
C LYS A 83 -13.72 2.63 -9.80
N ASP A 84 -14.04 1.92 -10.86
CA ASP A 84 -13.03 1.26 -11.70
C ASP A 84 -12.18 2.31 -12.40
N GLY A 85 -10.87 2.06 -12.47
CA GLY A 85 -9.94 3.04 -12.99
C GLY A 85 -8.51 2.83 -12.50
N THR A 86 -7.70 3.86 -12.68
CA THR A 86 -6.29 3.85 -12.31
C THR A 86 -5.92 5.13 -11.57
N GLY A 87 -4.83 5.06 -10.82
CA GLY A 87 -4.25 6.23 -10.16
C GLY A 87 -2.92 5.88 -9.53
N LYS A 88 -2.44 6.76 -8.65
CA LYS A 88 -1.16 6.61 -7.96
C LYS A 88 -1.30 6.69 -6.45
N LEU A 89 -0.53 5.90 -5.73
CA LEU A 89 -0.24 6.05 -4.30
C LEU A 89 1.13 6.70 -4.16
N LEU A 90 1.19 7.76 -3.35
CA LEU A 90 2.40 8.47 -2.99
C LEU A 90 2.61 8.23 -1.50
N PHE A 91 3.55 7.34 -1.15
CA PHE A 91 3.86 7.03 0.24
C PHE A 91 4.68 8.15 0.87
N THR A 92 4.34 8.57 2.08
CA THR A 92 5.01 9.67 2.79
C THR A 92 6.50 9.42 2.98
N ASP A 93 6.87 8.17 3.25
CA ASP A 93 8.26 7.78 3.56
C ASP A 93 8.96 7.04 2.40
N ALA A 94 8.36 7.01 1.20
CA ALA A 94 8.96 6.35 0.04
C ALA A 94 9.11 7.31 -1.14
N ASN A 95 10.26 7.24 -1.81
CA ASN A 95 10.54 7.99 -3.04
C ASN A 95 10.00 7.28 -4.30
N THR A 96 9.03 6.38 -4.14
CA THR A 96 8.52 5.54 -5.23
C THR A 96 7.01 5.69 -5.32
N ASP A 97 6.54 6.15 -6.47
CA ASP A 97 5.13 6.13 -6.82
C ASP A 97 4.67 4.69 -7.10
N VAL A 98 3.54 4.30 -6.52
CA VAL A 98 2.91 3.00 -6.79
C VAL A 98 1.66 3.24 -7.62
N ASP A 99 1.59 2.63 -8.80
CA ASP A 99 0.38 2.65 -9.62
C ASP A 99 -0.66 1.70 -9.03
N TRP A 100 -1.90 2.15 -8.94
CA TRP A 100 -3.04 1.30 -8.57
C TRP A 100 -4.01 1.17 -9.75
N THR A 101 -4.60 -0.01 -9.90
CA THR A 101 -5.67 -0.29 -10.85
C THR A 101 -6.81 -0.97 -10.12
N ARG A 102 -8.03 -0.43 -10.22
CA ARG A 102 -9.24 -1.03 -9.68
C ARG A 102 -10.10 -1.61 -10.81
N ASN A 103 -10.54 -2.83 -10.61
CA ASN A 103 -11.50 -3.52 -11.47
C ASN A 103 -12.50 -4.32 -10.60
N GLY A 104 -13.71 -3.78 -10.46
CA GLY A 104 -14.75 -4.28 -9.56
C GLY A 104 -14.33 -4.23 -8.10
N ASP A 105 -14.24 -5.40 -7.49
CA ASP A 105 -13.83 -5.57 -6.08
C ASP A 105 -12.33 -5.85 -5.94
N THR A 106 -11.58 -5.87 -7.05
CA THR A 106 -10.14 -6.10 -7.04
C THR A 106 -9.38 -4.80 -7.21
N LEU A 107 -8.35 -4.61 -6.38
CA LEU A 107 -7.35 -3.55 -6.50
C LEU A 107 -5.97 -4.18 -6.69
N GLU A 108 -5.28 -3.81 -7.76
CA GLU A 108 -3.93 -4.26 -8.06
C GLU A 108 -2.95 -3.10 -7.86
N LEU A 109 -1.83 -3.39 -7.20
CA LEU A 109 -0.73 -2.44 -7.05
C LEU A 109 0.45 -2.86 -7.92
N SER A 110 1.11 -1.89 -8.53
CA SER A 110 2.30 -2.13 -9.35
C SER A 110 3.29 -0.97 -9.27
N VAL A 111 4.57 -1.27 -9.49
CA VAL A 111 5.64 -0.27 -9.63
C VAL A 111 6.33 -0.52 -10.96
N MET A 112 6.36 0.50 -11.83
CA MET A 112 6.95 0.39 -13.18
C MET A 112 6.41 -0.82 -13.98
N GLY A 113 5.13 -1.16 -13.79
CA GLY A 113 4.49 -2.30 -14.44
C GLY A 113 4.73 -3.67 -13.80
N PHE A 114 5.50 -3.76 -12.71
CA PHE A 114 5.66 -4.99 -11.94
C PHE A 114 4.62 -5.07 -10.83
N SER A 115 3.83 -6.15 -10.81
CA SER A 115 2.81 -6.37 -9.78
C SER A 115 3.44 -6.52 -8.40
N MET A 116 2.94 -5.77 -7.43
CA MET A 116 3.32 -5.83 -6.02
C MET A 116 2.34 -6.66 -5.18
N GLY A 117 1.09 -6.76 -5.63
CA GLY A 117 0.06 -7.50 -4.94
C GLY A 117 -1.34 -7.17 -5.44
N THR A 118 -2.27 -8.03 -5.05
CA THR A 118 -3.69 -7.93 -5.36
C THR A 118 -4.47 -7.89 -4.05
N TYR A 119 -5.44 -6.98 -3.98
CA TYR A 119 -6.25 -6.71 -2.81
C TYR A 119 -7.73 -6.85 -3.19
N GLN A 120 -8.54 -7.33 -2.25
CA GLN A 120 -9.97 -7.54 -2.40
C GLN A 120 -10.73 -6.56 -1.51
N LYS A 121 -11.77 -5.94 -2.05
CA LYS A 121 -12.63 -5.00 -1.34
C LYS A 121 -13.20 -5.66 -0.07
N GLN A 122 -13.25 -4.91 1.02
CA GLN A 122 -13.84 -5.31 2.30
C GLN A 122 -15.31 -4.88 2.40
#